data_AF-A0A537LYT9-F1
#
_entry.id   AF-A0A537LYT9-F1
#
_cell.length_a   1.000
_cell.length_b   1.000
_cell.length_c   1.000
_cell.angle_alpha   90.00
_cell.angle_beta   90.00
_cell.angle_gamma   90.00
#
_symmetry.space_group_name_H-M   'P 1'
#
loop_
_entity.id
_entity.type
_entity.pdbx_description
1 polymer ?
#
loop_
_entity_poly.entity_id
_entity_poly.type
_entity_poly.pdbx_seq_one_letter_code
_entity_poly.pdbx_strand_id
1 'polypeptide(L)'
;MLHLEAVRTLLVAVQQVRLYGGDHPATRDAAEQFFRIVQPDLQQAPVQIEIDERTVIVQAIPQPTEDRHVPQLRAHLAARRIAGLVLHKEANTEAMIGLVRLLAKEPEELLAEGGLADALRAARISGVTVQALAPVVARSAVR
;
A
#
# COMPACT_ATOMS: atom_id res chain seq x y z
N MET A 1 3.03 17.03 -2.00
CA MET A 1 2.24 16.22 -1.04
C MET A 1 2.76 16.36 0.38
N LEU A 2 1.90 16.12 1.38
CA LEU A 2 2.33 15.84 2.76
C LEU A 2 2.71 14.35 2.84
N HIS A 3 3.99 14.02 2.60
CA HIS A 3 4.44 12.63 2.39
C HIS A 3 4.11 11.73 3.60
N LEU A 4 4.24 12.27 4.80
CA LEU A 4 3.89 11.55 6.03
C LEU A 4 2.37 11.32 6.16
N GLU A 5 1.54 12.26 5.71
CA GLU A 5 0.09 12.09 5.69
C GLU A 5 -0.32 10.97 4.75
N ALA A 6 0.36 10.78 3.61
CA ALA A 6 0.08 9.67 2.70
C ALA A 6 0.29 8.31 3.40
N VAL A 7 1.36 8.18 4.19
CA VAL A 7 1.61 6.97 5.01
C VAL A 7 0.52 6.77 6.06
N ARG A 8 0.21 7.81 6.83
CA ARG A 8 -0.80 7.76 7.90
C ARG A 8 -2.16 7.38 7.34
N THR A 9 -2.61 8.07 6.30
CA THR A 9 -3.94 7.88 5.71
C THR A 9 -4.07 6.53 5.01
N LEU A 10 -3.02 6.02 4.35
CA LEU A 10 -3.04 4.67 3.77
C LEU A 10 -3.20 3.60 4.86
N LEU A 11 -2.41 3.67 5.92
CA LEU A 11 -2.50 2.69 7.01
C LEU A 11 -3.86 2.77 7.72
N VAL A 12 -4.35 3.98 7.99
CA VAL A 12 -5.68 4.18 8.58
C VAL A 12 -6.76 3.58 7.70
N ALA A 13 -6.72 3.83 6.38
CA ALA A 13 -7.70 3.27 5.45
C ALA A 13 -7.72 1.73 5.50
N VAL A 14 -6.55 1.10 5.53
CA VAL A 14 -6.43 -0.36 5.69
C VAL A 14 -7.03 -0.83 7.02
N GLN A 15 -6.76 -0.12 8.12
CA GLN A 15 -7.30 -0.47 9.43
C GLN A 15 -8.83 -0.34 9.49
N GLN A 16 -9.41 0.67 8.82
CA GLN A 16 -10.87 0.84 8.74
C GLN A 16 -11.54 -0.35 8.06
N VAL A 17 -10.94 -0.87 6.98
CA VAL A 17 -11.46 -2.08 6.32
C VAL A 17 -11.43 -3.29 7.24
N ARG A 18 -10.34 -3.47 7.99
CA ARG A 18 -10.21 -4.62 8.91
C ARG A 18 -11.19 -4.53 10.08
N LEU A 19 -11.52 -3.32 10.52
CA LEU A 19 -12.43 -3.10 11.65
C LEU A 19 -13.90 -3.22 11.26
N TYR A 20 -14.30 -2.63 10.13
CA TYR A 20 -15.71 -2.48 9.77
C TYR A 20 -16.14 -3.31 8.55
N GLY A 21 -15.18 -3.88 7.81
CA GLY A 21 -15.42 -4.57 6.56
C GLY A 21 -15.34 -3.66 5.32
N GLY A 22 -15.20 -4.28 4.15
CA GLY A 22 -14.97 -3.59 2.88
C GLY A 22 -16.08 -2.64 2.45
N ASP A 23 -17.34 -2.96 2.75
CA ASP A 23 -18.53 -2.24 2.28
C ASP A 23 -19.03 -1.17 3.26
N HIS A 24 -18.36 -1.00 4.40
CA HIS A 24 -18.73 0.01 5.38
C HIS A 24 -18.39 1.43 4.88
N PRO A 25 -19.25 2.46 5.10
CA PRO A 25 -18.98 3.84 4.67
C PRO A 25 -17.61 4.38 5.13
N ALA A 26 -17.20 4.06 6.36
CA ALA A 26 -15.89 4.47 6.89
C ALA A 26 -14.68 3.98 6.06
N THR A 27 -14.81 2.82 5.40
CA THR A 27 -13.79 2.29 4.49
C THR A 27 -13.64 3.22 3.27
N ARG A 28 -14.77 3.60 2.68
CA ARG A 28 -14.81 4.51 1.54
C ARG A 28 -14.23 5.86 1.92
N ASP A 29 -14.69 6.44 3.02
CA ASP A 29 -14.23 7.76 3.49
C ASP A 29 -12.73 7.81 3.73
N ALA A 30 -12.15 6.75 4.31
CA ALA A 30 -10.73 6.67 4.59
C ALA A 30 -9.90 6.49 3.30
N ALA A 31 -10.37 5.66 2.35
CA ALA A 31 -9.73 5.53 1.04
C ALA A 31 -9.80 6.83 0.23
N GLU A 32 -10.92 7.54 0.29
CA GLU A 32 -11.10 8.86 -0.33
C GLU A 32 -10.19 9.92 0.31
N GLN A 33 -10.00 9.87 1.63
CA GLN A 33 -9.04 10.73 2.32
C GLN A 33 -7.62 10.46 1.85
N PHE A 34 -7.20 9.19 1.77
CA PHE A 34 -5.89 8.84 1.21
C PHE A 34 -5.75 9.37 -0.22
N PHE A 35 -6.75 9.16 -1.08
CA PHE A 35 -6.71 9.64 -2.46
C PHE A 35 -6.55 11.16 -2.53
N ARG A 36 -7.30 11.92 -1.72
CA ARG A 36 -7.18 13.39 -1.66
C ARG A 36 -5.78 13.87 -1.30
N ILE A 37 -5.04 13.13 -0.46
CA ILE A 37 -3.66 13.50 -0.08
C ILE A 37 -2.69 13.30 -1.24
N VAL A 38 -2.83 12.20 -2.01
CA VAL A 38 -1.90 11.87 -3.09
C VAL A 38 -2.28 12.49 -4.44
N GLN A 39 -3.55 12.84 -4.64
CA GLN A 39 -4.09 13.32 -5.92
C GLN A 39 -3.36 14.54 -6.50
N PRO A 40 -2.99 15.59 -5.72
CA PRO A 40 -2.28 16.73 -6.28
C PRO A 40 -0.95 16.36 -6.95
N ASP A 41 -0.20 15.44 -6.33
CA ASP A 41 1.08 14.98 -6.85
C ASP A 41 0.88 14.00 -8.01
N LEU A 42 -0.15 13.15 -7.91
CA LEU A 42 -0.53 12.20 -8.96
C LEU A 42 -0.87 12.89 -10.30
N GLN A 43 -1.36 14.13 -10.27
CA GLN A 43 -1.61 14.92 -11.48
C GLN A 43 -0.32 15.34 -12.21
N GLN A 44 0.79 15.43 -11.48
CA GLN A 44 2.10 15.85 -12.00
C GLN A 44 2.94 14.65 -12.44
N ALA A 45 2.99 13.60 -11.62
CA ALA A 45 3.78 12.40 -11.86
C ALA A 45 3.19 11.21 -11.08
N PRO A 46 3.57 9.96 -11.43
CA PRO A 46 3.24 8.81 -10.60
C PRO A 46 3.70 9.01 -9.15
N VAL A 47 2.89 8.52 -8.19
CA VAL A 47 3.22 8.55 -6.76
C VAL A 47 3.78 7.21 -6.35
N GLN A 48 5.03 7.22 -5.87
CA GLN A 48 5.75 6.04 -5.43
C GLN A 48 5.75 5.95 -3.91
N ILE A 49 5.37 4.79 -3.37
CA ILE A 49 5.44 4.43 -1.96
C ILE A 49 6.20 3.11 -1.88
N GLU A 50 7.40 3.15 -1.33
CA GLU A 50 8.31 2.01 -1.25
C GLU A 50 8.64 1.70 0.21
N ILE A 51 9.16 0.50 0.45
CA ILE A 51 9.73 0.11 1.73
C ILE A 51 11.15 -0.40 1.54
N ASP A 52 12.00 -0.12 2.52
CA ASP A 52 13.28 -0.80 2.67
C ASP A 52 13.33 -1.51 4.05
N GLU A 53 14.54 -1.95 4.43
CA GLU A 53 14.75 -2.60 5.73
C GLU A 53 14.47 -1.68 6.93
N ARG A 54 14.51 -0.35 6.73
CA ARG A 54 14.49 0.66 7.79
C ARG A 54 13.16 1.40 7.89
N THR A 55 12.57 1.82 6.76
CA THR A 55 11.43 2.74 6.75
C THR A 55 10.56 2.63 5.50
N VAL A 56 9.54 3.48 5.43
CA VAL A 56 8.74 3.76 4.23
C VAL A 56 9.36 4.95 3.52
N ILE A 57 9.44 4.89 2.20
CA ILE A 57 9.95 5.94 1.32
C ILE A 57 8.79 6.41 0.45
N VAL A 58 8.53 7.71 0.41
CA VAL A 58 7.47 8.29 -0.42
C VAL A 58 8.08 9.34 -1.34
N GLN A 59 7.95 9.16 -2.65
CA GLN A 59 8.59 9.99 -3.68
C GLN A 59 10.09 10.23 -3.39
N ALA A 60 10.83 9.14 -3.17
CA ALA A 60 12.26 9.13 -2.80
C ALA A 60 12.61 9.84 -1.46
N ILE A 61 11.62 10.21 -0.64
CA ILE A 61 11.85 10.80 0.69
C ILE A 61 11.60 9.76 1.78
N PRO A 62 12.62 9.36 2.56
CA PRO A 62 12.43 8.48 3.72
C PRO A 62 11.54 9.13 4.78
N GLN A 63 10.62 8.36 5.36
CA GLN A 63 9.70 8.84 6.38
C GLN A 63 10.24 8.61 7.80
N PRO A 64 9.93 9.51 8.77
CA PRO A 64 10.45 9.44 10.13
C PRO A 64 9.88 8.24 10.90
N THR A 65 10.76 7.42 11.48
CA THR A 65 10.38 6.20 12.21
C THR A 65 9.75 6.48 13.58
N GLU A 66 9.84 7.70 14.08
CA GLU A 66 9.19 8.17 15.31
C GLU A 66 7.67 8.24 15.15
N ASP A 67 7.17 8.40 13.92
CA ASP A 67 5.74 8.29 13.65
C ASP A 67 5.31 6.82 13.67
N ARG A 68 4.42 6.47 14.60
CA ARG A 68 3.95 5.09 14.80
C ARG A 68 3.40 4.41 13.54
N HIS A 69 2.87 5.16 12.56
CA HIS A 69 2.26 4.59 11.36
C HIS A 69 3.32 4.13 10.34
N VAL A 70 4.51 4.72 10.35
CA VAL A 70 5.60 4.38 9.43
C VAL A 70 6.08 2.93 9.62
N PRO A 71 6.55 2.48 10.80
CA PRO A 71 6.98 1.10 10.98
C PRO A 71 5.82 0.10 10.84
N GLN A 72 4.58 0.50 11.17
CA GLN A 72 3.39 -0.34 11.01
C GLN A 72 3.06 -0.57 9.53
N LEU A 73 3.05 0.48 8.70
CA LEU A 73 2.82 0.33 7.26
C LEU A 73 3.94 -0.48 6.62
N ARG A 74 5.21 -0.23 7.00
CA ARG A 74 6.35 -1.00 6.51
C ARG A 74 6.18 -2.50 6.78
N ALA A 75 5.87 -2.87 8.03
CA ALA A 75 5.63 -4.25 8.40
C ALA A 75 4.42 -4.85 7.67
N HIS A 76 3.36 -4.06 7.50
CA HIS A 76 2.13 -4.47 6.80
C HIS A 76 2.39 -4.84 5.33
N LEU A 77 3.15 -4.00 4.61
CA LEU A 77 3.53 -4.25 3.22
C LEU A 77 4.53 -5.41 3.11
N ALA A 78 5.51 -5.48 4.01
CA ALA A 78 6.50 -6.56 4.02
C ALA A 78 5.86 -7.95 4.24
N ALA A 79 4.90 -8.06 5.16
CA ALA A 79 4.16 -9.31 5.41
C ALA A 79 3.45 -9.84 4.16
N ARG A 80 3.04 -8.93 3.26
CA ARG A 80 2.38 -9.23 1.97
C ARG A 80 3.36 -9.31 0.80
N ARG A 81 4.67 -9.30 1.06
CA ARG A 81 5.75 -9.29 0.06
C ARG A 81 5.64 -8.13 -0.95
N ILE A 82 5.26 -6.95 -0.48
CA ILE A 82 5.19 -5.73 -1.28
C ILE A 82 6.40 -4.86 -0.92
N ALA A 83 7.29 -4.63 -1.89
CA ALA A 83 8.40 -3.68 -1.76
C ALA A 83 7.97 -2.26 -2.10
N GLY A 84 6.95 -2.10 -2.95
CA GLY A 84 6.46 -0.79 -3.31
C GLY A 84 5.15 -0.80 -4.07
N LEU A 85 4.52 0.36 -4.08
CA LEU A 85 3.30 0.70 -4.80
C LEU A 85 3.61 1.93 -5.65
N VAL A 86 3.18 1.88 -6.91
CA VAL A 86 3.21 3.04 -7.80
C VAL A 86 1.78 3.33 -8.23
N LEU A 87 1.30 4.52 -7.87
CA LEU A 87 0.00 5.04 -8.30
C LEU A 87 0.23 5.86 -9.57
N HIS A 88 -0.51 5.55 -10.63
CA HIS A 88 -0.42 6.23 -11.92
C HIS A 88 -1.51 7.28 -12.08
N LYS A 89 -1.31 8.21 -13.03
CA LYS A 89 -2.16 9.40 -13.22
C LYS A 89 -3.65 9.06 -13.43
N GLU A 90 -3.93 7.91 -14.04
CA GLU A 90 -5.27 7.39 -14.31
C GLU A 90 -5.94 6.73 -13.10
N ALA A 91 -5.24 6.58 -11.97
CA ALA A 91 -5.84 6.05 -10.75
C ALA A 91 -6.96 6.97 -10.26
N ASN A 92 -8.08 6.37 -9.88
CA ASN A 92 -9.25 7.07 -9.39
C ASN A 92 -9.63 6.57 -7.99
N THR A 93 -10.67 7.18 -7.41
CA THR A 93 -11.18 6.82 -6.08
C THR A 93 -11.51 5.33 -5.96
N GLU A 94 -12.17 4.73 -6.96
CA GLU A 94 -12.55 3.32 -6.93
C GLU A 94 -11.31 2.40 -6.95
N ALA A 95 -10.25 2.78 -7.68
CA ALA A 95 -8.98 2.08 -7.64
C ALA A 95 -8.33 2.15 -6.25
N MET A 96 -8.43 3.29 -5.55
CA MET A 96 -7.92 3.42 -4.18
C MET A 96 -8.73 2.60 -3.17
N ILE A 97 -10.06 2.60 -3.29
CA ILE A 97 -10.93 1.75 -2.46
C ILE A 97 -10.57 0.28 -2.67
N GLY A 98 -10.45 -0.15 -3.93
CA GLY A 98 -10.04 -1.50 -4.29
C GLY A 98 -8.67 -1.87 -3.74
N LEU A 99 -7.67 -1.00 -3.91
CA LEU A 99 -6.32 -1.19 -3.36
C LEU A 99 -6.36 -1.38 -1.83
N VAL A 100 -7.04 -0.49 -1.12
CA VAL A 100 -7.13 -0.55 0.35
C VAL A 100 -7.82 -1.83 0.81
N ARG A 101 -8.89 -2.26 0.12
CA ARG A 101 -9.57 -3.54 0.40
C ARG A 101 -8.65 -4.74 0.21
N LEU A 102 -7.85 -4.75 -0.86
CA LEU A 102 -6.88 -5.82 -1.09
C LEU A 102 -5.75 -5.82 -0.07
N LEU A 103 -5.25 -4.64 0.30
CA LEU A 103 -4.23 -4.50 1.35
C LEU A 103 -4.75 -4.91 2.73
N ALA A 104 -6.06 -4.88 2.96
CA ALA A 104 -6.66 -5.29 4.22
C ALA A 104 -6.81 -6.80 4.40
N LYS A 105 -6.75 -7.60 3.31
CA LYS A 105 -6.75 -9.07 3.38
C LYS A 105 -5.61 -9.58 4.23
N GLU A 106 -5.78 -10.75 4.84
CA GLU A 106 -4.68 -11.39 5.57
C GLU A 106 -3.54 -11.76 4.59
N PRO A 107 -2.27 -11.75 5.03
CA PRO A 107 -1.14 -12.01 4.13
C PRO A 107 -1.26 -13.34 3.40
N GLU A 108 -1.70 -14.39 4.07
CA GLU A 108 -1.84 -15.73 3.51
C GLU A 108 -2.89 -15.78 2.40
N GLU A 109 -4.01 -15.07 2.57
CA GLU A 109 -5.08 -14.98 1.56
C GLU A 109 -4.58 -14.27 0.30
N LEU A 110 -3.92 -13.12 0.48
CA LEU A 110 -3.41 -12.35 -0.65
C LEU A 110 -2.31 -13.11 -1.40
N LEU A 111 -1.45 -13.83 -0.68
CA LEU A 111 -0.40 -14.66 -1.29
C LEU A 111 -0.97 -15.89 -2.00
N ALA A 112 -2.06 -16.49 -1.48
CA ALA A 112 -2.76 -17.59 -2.15
C ALA A 112 -3.39 -17.15 -3.49
N GLU A 113 -3.73 -15.87 -3.63
CA GLU A 113 -4.22 -15.25 -4.88
C GLU A 113 -3.10 -14.86 -5.86
N GLY A 114 -1.84 -15.21 -5.58
CA GLY A 114 -0.68 -14.83 -6.41
C GLY A 114 -0.03 -13.49 -6.00
N GLY A 115 -0.53 -12.86 -4.93
CA GLY A 115 -0.04 -11.59 -4.42
C GLY A 115 -0.83 -10.38 -4.95
N LEU A 116 -0.46 -9.18 -4.47
CA LEU A 116 -1.24 -7.97 -4.73
C LEU A 116 -1.38 -7.63 -6.23
N ALA A 117 -0.33 -7.87 -7.03
CA ALA A 117 -0.37 -7.59 -8.46
C ALA A 117 -1.44 -8.43 -9.19
N ASP A 118 -1.55 -9.71 -8.84
CA ASP A 118 -2.52 -10.62 -9.43
C ASP A 118 -3.93 -10.33 -8.91
N ALA A 119 -4.06 -10.01 -7.62
CA ALA A 119 -5.32 -9.59 -7.02
C ALA A 119 -5.87 -8.29 -7.65
N LEU A 120 -5.01 -7.30 -7.91
CA LEU A 120 -5.39 -6.06 -8.63
C LEU A 120 -5.91 -6.38 -10.03
N ARG A 121 -5.21 -7.28 -10.76
CA ARG A 121 -5.62 -7.70 -12.10
C ARG A 121 -6.97 -8.43 -12.08
N ALA A 122 -7.16 -9.36 -11.15
CA ALA A 122 -8.41 -10.11 -10.99
C ALA A 122 -9.59 -9.18 -10.66
N ALA A 123 -9.35 -8.17 -9.83
CA ALA A 123 -10.34 -7.14 -9.49
C ALA A 123 -10.53 -6.06 -10.57
N ARG A 124 -9.81 -6.15 -11.71
CA ARG A 124 -9.81 -5.16 -12.81
C ARG A 124 -9.48 -3.73 -12.32
N ILE A 125 -8.62 -3.62 -11.31
CA ILE A 125 -8.15 -2.34 -10.80
C ILE A 125 -6.96 -1.89 -11.66
N SER A 126 -7.10 -0.71 -12.28
CA SER A 126 -6.06 -0.05 -13.07
C SER A 126 -5.48 1.16 -12.33
N GLY A 127 -4.34 1.69 -12.82
CA GLY A 127 -3.70 2.86 -12.23
C GLY A 127 -2.87 2.56 -10.97
N VAL A 128 -2.69 1.28 -10.61
CA VAL A 128 -1.81 0.85 -9.51
C VAL A 128 -0.92 -0.28 -9.99
N THR A 129 0.39 -0.14 -9.80
CA THR A 129 1.36 -1.22 -10.02
C THR A 129 2.11 -1.54 -8.74
N VAL A 130 2.52 -2.79 -8.60
CA VAL A 130 3.16 -3.31 -7.39
C VAL A 130 4.58 -3.74 -7.71
N GLN A 131 5.53 -3.31 -6.90
CA GLN A 131 6.87 -3.88 -6.87
C GLN A 131 6.89 -4.99 -5.82
N ALA A 132 7.16 -6.22 -6.27
CA ALA A 132 7.28 -7.36 -5.38
C ALA A 132 8.55 -7.25 -4.53
N LEU A 133 8.43 -7.60 -3.25
CA LEU A 133 9.59 -7.81 -2.39
C LEU A 133 10.27 -9.11 -2.83
N ALA A 134 11.55 -9.01 -3.17
CA ALA A 134 12.32 -10.19 -3.55
C ALA A 134 12.24 -11.25 -2.44
N PRO A 135 12.10 -12.54 -2.77
CA PRO A 135 12.16 -13.58 -1.76
C PRO A 135 13.50 -13.50 -1.05
N VAL A 136 13.47 -13.52 0.29
CA VAL A 136 14.69 -13.69 1.08
C VAL A 136 15.20 -15.08 0.77
N VAL A 137 16.13 -15.18 -0.17
CA VAL A 137 16.89 -16.41 -0.39
C VAL A 137 17.75 -16.57 0.86
N ALA A 138 17.27 -17.39 1.81
CA ALA A 138 18.11 -17.84 2.90
C ALA A 138 19.31 -18.54 2.25
N ARG A 139 20.46 -17.86 2.22
CA ARG A 139 21.72 -18.51 1.90
C ARG A 139 21.88 -19.60 2.97
N SER A 140 21.65 -20.85 2.58
CA SER A 140 22.10 -21.99 3.38
C SER A 140 23.60 -21.79 3.57
N ALA A 141 23.99 -21.37 4.76
CA ALA A 141 25.35 -21.48 5.21
C ALA A 141 25.63 -22.99 5.25
N VAL A 142 26.35 -23.45 4.24
CA VAL A 142 26.96 -24.77 4.19
C VAL A 142 27.71 -24.98 5.50
N ARG A 143 27.42 -26.08 6.18
CA ARG A 143 28.37 -26.76 7.06
C ARG A 143 28.61 -28.14 6.50
#